data_AF-A0A6I3P2L3-F1
#
_entry.id   AF-A0A6I3P2L3-F1
#
_cell.length_a   1.000
_cell.length_b   1.000
_cell.length_c   1.000
_cell.angle_alpha   90.00
_cell.angle_beta   90.00
_cell.angle_gamma   90.00
#
_symmetry.space_group_name_H-M   'P 1'
#
loop_
_entity.id
_entity.type
_entity.pdbx_description
1 polymer ?
#
loop_
_entity_poly.entity_id
_entity_poly.type
_entity_poly.pdbx_seq_one_letter_code
_entity_poly.pdbx_strand_id
1 'polypeptide(L)' 'MEHFLDLSNPTVTKLLKSMEKERWILRKFDQSDLRKKLIGLTEKSFMLLSTENK' A
#
# COMPACT_ATOMS: atom_id res chain seq x y z
N MET A 1 8.89 1.96 -6.20
CA MET A 1 8.42 1.78 -4.81
C MET A 1 9.58 1.49 -3.88
N GLU A 2 10.44 0.53 -4.21
CA GLU A 2 11.73 0.26 -3.52
C GLU A 2 12.59 1.50 -3.39
N HIS A 3 12.86 2.18 -4.50
CA HIS A 3 13.63 3.43 -4.54
C HIS A 3 12.97 4.60 -3.81
N PHE A 4 11.65 4.57 -3.61
CA PHE A 4 10.93 5.64 -2.91
C PHE A 4 11.04 5.48 -1.39
N LEU A 5 11.06 4.23 -0.92
CA LEU A 5 11.14 3.90 0.50
C LEU A 5 12.58 3.62 0.96
N ASP A 6 13.54 3.63 0.04
CA ASP A 6 14.93 3.19 0.27
C ASP A 6 15.00 1.80 0.93
N LEU A 7 14.18 0.87 0.44
CA LEU A 7 14.07 -0.50 0.93
C LEU A 7 14.22 -1.50 -0.23
N SER A 8 14.78 -2.67 0.05
CA SER A 8 14.88 -3.75 -0.93
C SER A 8 13.51 -4.33 -1.31
N ASN A 9 13.39 -4.85 -2.54
CA ASN A 9 12.16 -5.49 -3.04
C ASN A 9 11.53 -6.49 -2.04
N PRO A 10 12.28 -7.43 -1.44
CA PRO A 10 11.69 -8.40 -0.52
C PRO A 10 11.12 -7.74 0.74
N THR A 11 11.78 -6.70 1.24
CA THR A 11 11.34 -5.95 2.41
C THR A 11 10.07 -5.15 2.11
N VAL A 12 10.02 -4.44 0.98
CA VAL A 12 8.80 -3.74 0.52
C VAL A 12 7.65 -4.73 0.33
N THR A 13 7.91 -5.89 -0.27
CA THR A 13 6.89 -6.92 -0.46
C THR A 13 6.33 -7.44 0.85
N LYS A 14 7.19 -7.70 1.85
CA LYS A 14 6.77 -8.12 3.20
C LYS A 14 5.94 -7.02 3.88
N LEU A 15 6.40 -5.77 3.82
CA LEU A 15 5.68 -4.63 4.39
C LEU A 15 4.27 -4.51 3.80
N LEU A 16 4.15 -4.53 2.47
CA LEU A 16 2.85 -4.43 1.80
C LEU A 16 1.92 -5.59 2.16
N LYS A 17 2.44 -6.82 2.30
CA LYS A 17 1.64 -7.97 2.77
C LYS A 17 1.12 -7.75 4.20
N SER A 18 1.95 -7.23 5.10
CA SER A 18 1.53 -6.91 6.47
C SER A 18 0.48 -5.80 6.49
N MET A 19 0.66 -4.73 5.72
CA MET A 19 -0.31 -3.63 5.64
C MET A 19 -1.65 -4.09 5.05
N GLU A 20 -1.64 -5.00 4.08
CA GLU A 20 -2.86 -5.59 3.51
C GLU A 20 -3.58 -6.50 4.51
N LYS A 21 -2.83 -7.34 5.24
CA LYS A 21 -3.38 -8.20 6.30
C LYS A 21 -4.13 -7.38 7.37
N GLU A 22 -3.54 -6.25 7.76
CA GLU A 22 -4.11 -5.32 8.74
C GLU A 22 -5.17 -4.36 8.15
N ARG A 23 -5.52 -4.56 6.87
CA ARG A 23 -6.53 -3.77 6.14
C ARG A 23 -6.23 -2.27 6.07
N TRP A 24 -4.96 -1.89 6.03
CA TRP A 24 -4.52 -0.52 5.77
C TRP A 24 -4.45 -0.21 4.27
N ILE A 25 -4.21 -1.23 3.43
CA ILE A 25 -4.14 -1.05 1.97
C ILE A 25 -4.95 -2.12 1.25
N LEU A 26 -5.29 -1.83 0.00
CA LEU A 26 -5.88 -2.76 -0.96
C LEU A 26 -5.00 -2.84 -2.20
N ARG A 27 -4.81 -4.05 -2.72
CA ARG A 27 -4.15 -4.25 -4.01
C ARG A 27 -5.17 -4.58 -5.09
N LYS A 28 -5.09 -3.88 -6.22
CA LYS A 28 -5.89 -4.15 -7.41
C LYS A 28 -4.99 -4.27 -8.62
N PHE A 29 -5.43 -5.03 -9.61
CA PHE A 29 -4.79 -5.01 -10.92
C PHE A 29 -5.21 -3.75 -11.66
N ASP A 30 -4.28 -3.19 -12.40
CA ASP A 30 -4.62 -2.17 -13.37
C ASP A 30 -5.38 -2.82 -14.54
N GLN A 31 -6.51 -2.22 -14.94
CA GLN A 31 -7.35 -2.78 -16.01
C GLN A 31 -6.71 -2.63 -17.41
N SER A 32 -5.77 -1.70 -17.58
CA SER A 32 -5.05 -1.48 -18.84
C SER A 32 -3.79 -2.35 -18.96
N ASP A 33 -3.17 -2.73 -17.85
CA ASP A 33 -2.04 -3.66 -17.81
C ASP A 33 -2.08 -4.52 -16.54
N LEU A 34 -2.53 -5.77 -16.69
CA LEU A 34 -2.67 -6.72 -15.57
C LEU A 34 -1.33 -7.07 -14.88
N ARG A 35 -0.18 -6.73 -15.47
CA ARG A 35 1.13 -6.90 -14.81
C ARG A 35 1.37 -5.82 -13.76
N LYS A 36 0.67 -4.69 -13.85
CA LYS A 36 0.75 -3.60 -12.89
C LYS A 36 -0.21 -3.85 -11.74
N LYS A 37 0.29 -3.62 -10.53
CA LYS A 37 -0.49 -3.64 -9.29
C LYS A 37 -0.61 -2.23 -8.76
N LEU A 38 -1.84 -1.81 -8.56
CA LEU A 38 -2.19 -0.55 -7.90
C LEU A 38 -2.34 -0.80 -6.41
N ILE A 39 -1.83 0.12 -5.61
CA ILE A 39 -1.96 0.09 -4.15
C ILE A 39 -2.82 1.28 -3.74
N GLY A 40 -4.00 1.00 -3.20
CA GLY A 40 -4.92 2.00 -2.67
C GLY A 40 -4.94 1.97 -1.14
N LEU A 41 -5.19 3.12 -0.52
CA LEU A 41 -5.48 3.23 0.91
C LEU A 41 -6.92 2.80 1.18
N THR A 42 -7.16 2.19 2.34
CA THR A 42 -8.51 1.91 2.82
C THR A 42 -9.08 3.09 3.59
N GLU A 43 -10.39 3.04 3.83
CA GLU A 43 -11.09 3.98 4.73
C GLU A 43 -10.43 4.05 6.12
N LYS A 44 -10.02 2.88 6.65
CA LYS A 44 -9.31 2.78 7.94
C LYS A 44 -8.05 3.67 7.96
N SER A 45 -7.28 3.64 6.89
CA SER A 45 -6.06 4.44 6.75
C SER A 45 -6.36 5.93 6.62
N PHE A 46 -7.41 6.26 5.88
CA PHE A 46 -7.82 7.65 5.72
C PHE A 46 -8.25 8.28 7.05
N MET A 47 -9.02 7.55 7.85
CA MET A 47 -9.42 7.99 9.19
C MET A 47 -8.21 8.29 10.09
N LEU A 48 -7.21 7.40 10.12
CA LEU A 48 -5.98 7.63 10.90
C LEU A 48 -5.26 8.91 10.43
N LEU A 49 -4.99 9.02 9.13
CA LEU A 49 -4.27 10.17 8.57
C LEU A 49 -5.02 11.49 8.80
N SER A 50 -6.35 11.48 8.75
CA SER A 50 -7.17 12.66 9.03
C SER A 50 -7.10 13.12 10.50
N THR A 51 -6.76 12.19 11.41
CA THR A 51 -6.64 12.47 12.85
C THR A 51 -5.27 13.03 13.19
N GLU A 52 -4.22 12.59 12.49
CA GLU A 52 -2.83 13.06 12.68
C GLU A 52 -2.56 14.45 12.07
N ASN A 53 -3.43 14.93 11.17
CA ASN A 53 -3.32 16.26 10.55
C ASN A 53 -4.15 17.35 11.25
N LYS A 54 -4.55 17.13 12.51
CA LYS A 54 -5.23 18.11 13.38
C LYS A 54 -4.30 18.54 14.51
#